data_AF-A0A392SYL5-F1
#
_entry.id   AF-A0A392SYL5-F1
#
_cell.length_a   1.000
_cell.length_b   1.000
_cell.length_c   1.000
_cell.angle_alpha   90.00
_cell.angle_beta   90.00
_cell.angle_gamma   90.00
#
_symmetry.space_group_name_H-M   'P 1'
#
loop_
_entity.id
_entity.type
_entity.pdbx_description
1 polymer ?
#
loop_
_entity_poly.entity_id
_entity_poly.type
_entity_poly.pdbx_seq_one_letter_code
_entity_poly.pdbx_strand_id
1 'polypeptide(L)' 'MLHRSRPFLSWQELSRSIELEFGPSEFDRSRAALFMLAQTGSLDDYYLEFTTLASRSTGLTAEALLDCFLSG' A
#
# COMPACT_ATOMS: atom_id res chain seq x y z
N MET A 1 33.38 6.85 -2.85
CA MET A 1 33.33 7.90 -1.80
C MET A 1 31.92 7.91 -1.25
N LEU A 2 31.73 7.51 0.01
CA LEU A 2 30.44 7.61 0.69
C LEU A 2 30.12 9.10 0.85
N HIS A 3 29.14 9.58 0.10
CA HIS A 3 28.65 10.95 0.25
C HIS A 3 28.15 11.06 1.68
N ARG A 4 28.79 11.91 2.47
CA ARG A 4 28.45 12.14 3.88
C ARG A 4 27.02 12.67 3.91
N SER A 5 26.06 11.80 4.19
CA SER A 5 24.64 12.11 4.20
C SER A 5 24.41 13.31 5.12
N ARG A 6 23.63 14.29 4.66
CA ARG A 6 23.22 15.40 5.52
C ARG A 6 22.50 14.80 6.74
N PRO A 7 22.97 15.07 7.97
CA PRO A 7 22.30 14.53 9.15
C PRO A 7 20.89 15.12 9.23
N PHE A 8 19.90 14.27 9.53
CA PHE A 8 18.54 14.74 9.82
C PHE A 8 18.57 15.63 11.05
N LEU A 9 17.96 16.82 10.96
CA LEU A 9 18.02 17.84 12.01
C LEU A 9 16.79 17.79 12.94
N SER A 10 15.82 16.93 12.63
CA SER A 10 14.64 16.69 13.45
C SER A 10 14.07 15.29 13.24
N TRP A 11 13.28 14.82 14.20
CA TRP A 11 12.47 13.60 14.05
C TRP A 11 11.52 13.69 12.84
N GLN A 12 10.92 14.85 12.60
CA GLN A 12 10.00 15.08 11.49
C GLN A 12 10.68 14.93 10.12
N GLU A 13 11.92 15.42 9.97
CA GLU A 13 12.70 15.23 8.73
C GLU A 13 13.02 13.75 8.51
N LEU A 14 13.46 13.04 9.56
CA LEU A 14 13.76 11.62 9.47
C LEU A 14 12.51 10.82 9.07
N SER A 15 11.39 11.00 9.77
CA SER A 15 10.14 10.29 9.49
C SER A 15 9.66 10.54 8.07
N ARG A 16 9.68 11.80 7.60
CA ARG A 16 9.29 12.14 6.22
C ARG A 16 10.23 11.49 5.20
N SER A 17 11.53 11.49 5.42
CA SER A 17 12.47 10.85 4.50
C SER A 17 12.30 9.34 4.45
N ILE A 18 11.97 8.70 5.57
CA ILE A 18 11.62 7.27 5.59
C ILE A 18 10.31 7.01 4.82
N GLU A 19 9.28 7.84 5.02
CA GLU A 19 8.01 7.74 4.29
C GLU A 19 8.20 7.96 2.78
N LEU A 20 9.09 8.86 2.35
CA LEU A 20 9.35 9.11 0.93
C LEU A 20 10.14 7.97 0.26
N GLU A 21 11.12 7.38 0.96
CA GLU A 21 11.97 6.32 0.40
C GLU A 21 11.32 4.93 0.48
N PHE A 22 10.55 4.67 1.54
CA PHE A 22 10.02 3.33 1.84
C PHE A 22 8.50 3.29 2.01
N GLY A 23 7.82 4.44 2.00
CA GLY A 23 6.37 4.49 2.05
C GLY A 23 5.74 4.03 0.74
N PRO A 24 4.42 3.76 0.77
CA PRO A 24 3.68 3.44 -0.45
C PRO A 24 3.82 4.58 -1.46
N SER A 25 4.15 4.24 -2.69
CA SER A 25 4.27 5.25 -3.75
C SER A 25 2.94 5.97 -3.94
N GLU A 26 2.96 7.29 -4.09
CA GLU A 26 1.77 8.07 -4.49
C GLU A 26 1.22 7.64 -5.86
N PHE A 27 2.03 6.93 -6.66
CA PHE A 27 1.66 6.36 -7.94
C PHE A 27 1.13 4.92 -7.83
N ASP A 28 1.24 4.30 -6.65
CA ASP A 28 0.69 2.97 -6.40
C ASP A 28 -0.83 3.11 -6.28
N ARG A 29 -1.55 2.78 -7.36
CA ARG A 29 -3.00 2.87 -7.44
C ARG A 29 -3.65 1.68 -6.73
N SER A 30 -3.35 1.52 -5.44
CA SER A 30 -3.83 0.42 -4.58
C SER A 30 -5.32 0.19 -4.69
N ARG A 31 -6.11 1.28 -4.73
CA ARG A 31 -7.57 1.24 -4.91
C ARG A 31 -7.99 0.67 -6.27
N ALA A 32 -7.32 1.09 -7.36
CA ALA A 32 -7.64 0.57 -8.69
C ALA A 32 -7.22 -0.89 -8.84
N ALA A 33 -6.08 -1.27 -8.26
CA ALA A 33 -5.63 -2.65 -8.21
C ALA A 33 -6.61 -3.52 -7.40
N LEU A 34 -7.13 -3.03 -6.28
CA LEU A 34 -8.12 -3.75 -5.48
C LEU A 34 -9.42 -4.00 -6.24
N PHE A 35 -9.90 -3.05 -7.05
CA PHE A 35 -11.09 -3.23 -7.90
C PHE A 35 -10.87 -4.18 -9.09
N MET A 36 -9.62 -4.41 -9.49
CA MET A 36 -9.26 -5.30 -10.59
C MET A 36 -8.67 -6.62 -10.10
N LEU A 37 -8.57 -6.82 -8.79
CA LEU A 37 -8.02 -8.04 -8.21
C LEU A 37 -8.94 -9.20 -8.56
N ALA A 38 -8.36 -10.30 -9.03
CA ALA A 38 -9.09 -11.52 -9.37
C ALA A 38 -8.32 -12.74 -8.87
N GLN A 39 -9.03 -13.73 -8.33
CA GLN A 39 -8.41 -14.97 -7.87
C GLN A 39 -7.93 -15.80 -9.06
N THR A 40 -6.61 -15.85 -9.25
CA THR A 40 -5.97 -16.69 -10.27
C THR A 40 -5.28 -17.93 -9.71
N GLY A 41 -4.96 -17.92 -8.41
CA GLY A 41 -4.21 -18.96 -7.71
C GLY A 41 -4.93 -19.47 -6.45
N SER A 42 -4.16 -19.74 -5.40
CA SER A 42 -4.72 -20.18 -4.12
C SER A 42 -5.52 -19.07 -3.45
N LEU A 43 -6.48 -19.45 -2.60
CA LEU A 43 -7.24 -18.49 -1.80
C LEU A 43 -6.36 -17.72 -0.83
N ASP A 44 -5.31 -18.35 -0.30
CA ASP A 44 -4.39 -17.73 0.66
C ASP A 44 -3.57 -16.61 -0.02
N ASP A 45 -3.10 -16.84 -1.25
CA ASP A 45 -2.37 -15.83 -2.03
C ASP A 45 -3.29 -14.64 -2.36
N TYR A 46 -4.51 -14.92 -2.80
CA TYR A 46 -5.51 -13.88 -3.07
C TYR A 46 -5.84 -13.07 -1.81
N TYR A 47 -6.05 -13.73 -0.68
CA TYR A 47 -6.36 -13.06 0.59
C TYR A 47 -5.20 -12.18 1.07
N LEU A 48 -3.95 -12.65 0.93
CA LEU A 48 -2.77 -11.86 1.24
C LEU A 48 -2.65 -10.62 0.35
N GLU A 49 -2.90 -10.75 -0.94
CA GLU A 49 -2.86 -9.63 -1.87
C GLU A 49 -3.99 -8.63 -1.60
N PHE A 50 -5.21 -9.12 -1.41
CA PHE A 50 -6.37 -8.31 -1.05
C PHE A 50 -6.12 -7.49 0.22
N THR A 51 -5.67 -8.12 1.30
CA THR A 51 -5.41 -7.44 2.58
C THR A 51 -4.31 -6.38 2.46
N THR A 52 -3.27 -6.68 1.67
CA THR A 52 -2.20 -5.72 1.38
C THR A 52 -2.74 -4.48 0.66
N LEU A 53 -3.54 -4.67 -0.39
CA LEU A 53 -4.14 -3.58 -1.15
C LEU A 53 -5.17 -2.79 -0.31
N ALA A 54 -6.00 -3.49 0.46
CA ALA A 54 -7.02 -2.88 1.32
C ALA A 54 -6.38 -1.96 2.38
N SER A 55 -5.30 -2.41 3.03
CA SER A 55 -4.58 -1.63 4.05
C SER A 55 -3.98 -0.32 3.52
N ARG A 56 -3.70 -0.27 2.21
CA ARG A 56 -3.13 0.90 1.51
C ARG A 56 -4.19 1.74 0.80
N SER A 57 -5.45 1.30 0.83
CA SER A 57 -6.57 2.01 0.21
C SER A 57 -7.27 2.88 1.24
N THR A 58 -7.46 4.16 0.93
CA THR A 58 -8.19 5.11 1.80
C THR A 58 -9.54 5.46 1.18
N GLY A 59 -10.54 5.71 2.03
CA GLY A 59 -11.85 6.21 1.61
C GLY A 59 -12.85 5.15 1.11
N LEU A 60 -12.61 3.87 1.39
CA LEU A 60 -13.58 2.79 1.12
C LEU A 60 -14.35 2.43 2.38
N THR A 61 -15.64 2.09 2.24
CA THR A 61 -16.44 1.53 3.34
C THR A 61 -16.17 0.04 3.48
N ALA A 62 -16.56 -0.55 4.62
CA ALA A 62 -16.43 -1.99 4.85
C ALA A 62 -17.25 -2.81 3.84
N GLU A 63 -18.41 -2.32 3.45
CA GLU A 63 -19.28 -2.93 2.44
C GLU A 63 -18.60 -2.93 1.06
N ALA A 64 -18.00 -1.80 0.66
CA ALA A 64 -17.29 -1.72 -0.61
C ALA A 64 -16.08 -2.68 -0.66
N LEU A 65 -15.36 -2.83 0.45
CA LEU A 65 -14.27 -3.81 0.55
C LEU A 65 -14.79 -5.25 0.45
N LEU A 66 -15.92 -5.57 1.10
CA LEU A 66 -16.54 -6.88 1.00
C LEU A 66 -16.98 -7.18 -0.45
N ASP A 67 -17.61 -6.22 -1.12
CA ASP A 67 -18.04 -6.37 -2.51
C ASP A 67 -16.83 -6.64 -3.42
N CYS A 68 -15.72 -5.93 -3.22
CA CYS A 68 -14.49 -6.18 -3.97
C CYS A 68 -13.96 -7.60 -3.75
N PHE A 69 -13.90 -8.04 -2.49
CA PHE A 69 -13.44 -9.38 -2.13
C PHE A 69 -14.30 -10.50 -2.72
N LEU A 70 -15.62 -10.28 -2.82
CA LEU A 70 -16.54 -11.27 -3.38
C LEU A 70 -16.53 -11.27 -4.93
N SER A 71 -16.13 -10.15 -5.55
CA SER A 71 -16.15 -9.97 -7.01
C SER A 71 -14.90 -10.44 -7.73
N GLY A 72 -13.76 -10.48 -7.03
CA GLY A 72 -12.46 -10.89 -7.55
C GLY A 72 -12.18 -12.36 -7.25
#